data_AF-A0A352WP03-F1
#
_entry.id   AF-A0A352WP03-F1
#
_cell.length_a   1.000
_cell.length_b   1.000
_cell.length_c   1.000
_cell.angle_alpha   90.00
_cell.angle_beta   90.00
_cell.angle_gamma   90.00
#
_symmetry.space_group_name_H-M   'P 1'
#
loop_
_entity.id
_entity.type
_entity.pdbx_description
1 polymer ?
#
loop_
_entity_poly.entity_id
_entity_poly.type
_entity_poly.pdbx_seq_one_letter_code
_entity_poly.pdbx_strand_id
1 'polypeptide(L)' 'FDNEIDVAWLNANHGDTKDTIKPQVDLYNVNGNDIILLAEGRLVNLGCATGHPSFVMSNSFTNQTIA' A
#
# COMPACT_ATOMS: atom_id res chain seq x y z
N PHE A 1 9.21 -5.62 2.96
CA PHE A 1 7.98 -6.10 2.29
C PHE A 1 7.20 -4.84 1.99
N ASP A 2 7.32 -4.33 0.76
CA ASP A 2 7.17 -2.90 0.37
C ASP A 2 8.33 -2.44 -0.53
N ASN A 3 9.33 -3.30 -0.77
CA ASN A 3 10.51 -3.02 -1.60
C ASN A 3 10.24 -3.05 -3.12
N GLU A 4 8.99 -3.31 -3.54
CA GLU A 4 8.62 -3.20 -4.96
C GLU A 4 8.61 -1.74 -5.42
N ILE A 5 8.31 -0.81 -4.52
CA ILE A 5 8.36 0.64 -4.74
C ILE A 5 9.35 1.23 -3.75
N ASP A 6 10.29 2.04 -4.21
CA ASP A 6 11.27 2.70 -3.33
C ASP A 6 10.65 3.91 -2.61
N VAL A 7 9.83 3.61 -1.60
CA VAL A 7 9.19 4.62 -0.74
C VAL A 7 10.22 5.34 0.13
N ALA A 8 11.36 4.72 0.43
CA ALA A 8 12.44 5.35 1.19
C ALA A 8 13.07 6.50 0.39
N TRP A 9 13.36 6.27 -0.90
CA TRP A 9 13.79 7.33 -1.80
C TRP A 9 12.73 8.42 -1.94
N LEU A 10 11.46 8.06 -2.11
CA LEU A 10 10.37 9.04 -2.24
C LEU A 10 10.27 9.94 -1.00
N ASN A 11 10.30 9.34 0.20
CA ASN A 11 10.29 10.08 1.46
C ASN A 11 11.54 10.94 1.66
N ALA A 12 12.72 10.45 1.27
CA ALA A 12 13.96 11.20 1.43
C ALA A 12 14.05 12.42 0.50
N ASN A 13 13.46 12.34 -0.71
CA ASN A 13 13.58 13.39 -1.72
C ASN A 13 12.36 14.32 -1.79
N HIS A 14 11.18 13.84 -1.41
CA HIS A 14 9.91 14.57 -1.55
C HIS A 14 9.00 14.47 -0.32
N GLY A 15 9.49 13.92 0.80
CA GLY A 15 8.70 13.71 2.02
C GLY A 15 8.27 15.00 2.73
N ASP A 16 8.92 16.13 2.45
CA ASP A 16 8.52 17.47 2.87
C ASP A 16 7.20 17.93 2.24
N THR A 17 6.87 17.39 1.07
CA THR A 17 5.60 17.66 0.36
C THR A 17 4.50 16.64 0.66
N LYS A 18 4.75 15.69 1.56
CA LYS A 18 3.78 14.65 1.91
C LYS A 18 2.54 15.27 2.56
N ASP A 19 1.37 15.04 1.96
CA ASP A 19 0.07 15.39 2.53
C ASP A 19 -0.83 14.15 2.65
N THR A 20 -1.31 13.85 3.85
CA THR A 20 -2.16 12.67 4.09
C THR A 20 -3.63 13.06 3.91
N ILE A 21 -4.21 12.70 2.76
CA ILE A 21 -5.61 12.97 2.42
C ILE A 21 -6.57 12.24 3.37
N LYS A 22 -6.26 10.98 3.65
CA LYS A 22 -6.98 10.10 4.59
C LYS A 22 -6.06 8.95 5.00
N PRO A 23 -6.41 8.13 6.01
CA PRO A 23 -5.62 6.96 6.35
C PRO A 23 -5.29 6.11 5.11
N GLN A 24 -4.01 5.77 4.97
CA GLN A 24 -3.44 4.95 3.88
C GLN A 24 -3.51 5.58 2.48
N VAL A 25 -3.77 6.90 2.36
CA VAL A 25 -3.70 7.63 1.09
C VAL A 25 -2.93 8.93 1.29
N ASP A 26 -1.73 8.96 0.74
CA ASP A 26 -0.80 10.08 0.82
C ASP A 26 -0.60 10.72 -0.55
N LEU A 27 -0.38 12.03 -0.58
CA LEU A 27 -0.04 12.79 -1.76
C LEU A 27 1.39 13.32 -1.62
N TYR A 28 2.18 13.22 -2.69
CA TYR A 28 3.52 13.78 -2.78
C TYR A 28 3.60 14.68 -4.01
N ASN A 29 4.30 15.81 -3.92
CA ASN A 29 4.64 16.61 -5.08
C ASN A 29 6.05 16.28 -5.56
N VAL A 30 6.15 15.64 -6.72
CA VAL A 30 7.42 15.29 -7.35
C VAL A 30 7.64 16.20 -8.54
N ASN A 31 8.45 17.24 -8.34
CA ASN A 31 8.84 18.20 -9.38
C ASN A 31 7.63 18.86 -10.08
N GLY A 32 6.60 19.22 -9.31
CA GLY A 32 5.39 19.86 -9.83
C GLY A 32 4.29 18.89 -10.27
N ASN A 33 4.52 17.58 -10.25
CA ASN A 33 3.50 16.57 -10.48
C ASN A 33 3.05 15.93 -9.16
N ASP A 34 1.74 15.88 -8.96
CA ASP A 34 1.13 15.27 -7.78
C ASP A 34 1.01 13.75 -7.97
N ILE A 35 1.55 12.98 -7.03
CA ILE A 35 1.55 11.52 -7.01
C ILE A 35 0.80 11.05 -5.77
N ILE A 36 -0.22 10.20 -5.96
CA ILE A 36 -0.96 9.55 -4.87
C ILE A 36 -0.31 8.20 -4.56
N LEU A 37 0.16 8.03 -3.32
CA LEU A 37 0.68 6.79 -2.79
C LEU A 37 -0.37 6.11 -1.89
N LEU A 38 -0.65 4.84 -2.19
CA LEU A 38 -1.59 4.02 -1.41
C LEU A 38 -0.84 3.10 -0.45
N ALA A 39 -1.35 2.98 0.77
CA ALA A 39 -0.85 2.09 1.83
C ALA A 39 0.68 2.18 2.07
N GLU A 40 1.29 3.34 1.83
CA GLU A 40 2.75 3.54 1.94
C GLU A 40 3.58 2.49 1.15
N GLY A 41 3.08 2.02 0.01
CA GLY A 41 3.74 0.99 -0.82
C GLY A 41 3.59 -0.44 -0.31
N ARG A 42 2.79 -0.67 0.74
CA ARG A 42 2.45 -2.01 1.24
C ARG A 42 1.28 -2.61 0.47
N LEU A 43 0.86 -3.81 0.87
CA LEU A 43 -0.24 -4.55 0.23
C LEU A 43 -1.54 -3.72 0.21
N VAL A 44 -1.83 -3.13 -0.94
CA VAL A 44 -2.92 -2.17 -1.12
C VAL A 44 -4.31 -2.78 -0.91
N ASN A 45 -4.49 -4.05 -1.29
CA ASN A 45 -5.76 -4.75 -1.14
C ASN A 45 -6.17 -4.92 0.33
N LEU A 46 -5.20 -5.16 1.22
CA LEU A 46 -5.40 -5.27 2.67
C LEU A 46 -5.33 -3.90 3.36
N GLY A 47 -4.48 -3.00 2.89
CA GLY A 47 -4.27 -1.69 3.51
C GLY A 47 -5.36 -0.67 3.22
N CYS A 48 -5.94 -0.69 2.02
CA CYS A 48 -6.98 0.28 1.61
C CYS A 48 -8.38 -0.33 1.50
N ALA A 49 -8.52 -1.65 1.71
CA ALA A 49 -9.79 -2.37 1.63
C ALA A 49 -9.77 -3.58 2.58
N THR A 50 -10.46 -4.67 2.21
CA THR A 50 -10.65 -5.86 3.06
C THR A 50 -9.92 -7.11 2.54
N GLY A 51 -9.00 -6.96 1.59
CA GLY A 51 -8.28 -8.07 0.99
C GLY A 51 -9.17 -8.95 0.10
N HIS A 52 -8.85 -10.25 0.07
CA HIS A 52 -9.61 -11.21 -0.73
C HIS A 52 -10.92 -11.62 -0.03
N PRO A 53 -12.02 -11.81 -0.79
CA PRO A 53 -13.29 -12.30 -0.24
C PRO A 53 -13.16 -13.67 0.46
N SER A 54 -14.05 -13.95 1.41
CA SER A 54 -14.04 -15.18 2.21
C SER A 54 -14.09 -16.46 1.36
N PHE A 55 -14.83 -16.46 0.26
CA PHE A 55 -14.96 -17.64 -0.61
C PHE A 55 -13.62 -18.09 -1.19
N VAL A 56 -12.79 -17.15 -1.67
CA VAL A 56 -11.46 -17.49 -2.21
C VAL A 56 -10.49 -17.83 -1.07
N MET A 57 -10.56 -17.11 0.06
CA MET A 57 -9.72 -17.39 1.23
C MET A 57 -10.02 -18.76 1.87
N SER A 58 -11.25 -19.27 1.74
CA SER A 58 -11.64 -20.60 2.21
C SER A 58 -10.78 -21.71 1.60
N ASN A 59 -10.45 -21.61 0.30
CA ASN A 59 -9.56 -22.57 -0.37
C ASN A 59 -8.15 -22.51 0.22
N SER A 60 -7.60 -21.30 0.37
CA SER A 60 -6.25 -21.09 0.94
C SER A 60 -6.16 -21.62 2.37
N PHE A 61 -7.14 -21.32 3.22
CA PHE A 61 -7.15 -21.76 4.62
C PHE A 61 -7.41 -23.25 4.78
N THR A 62 -8.17 -23.87 3.88
CA THR A 62 -8.32 -25.34 3.84
C THR A 62 -6.97 -26.01 3.61
N ASN A 63 -6.21 -25.56 2.61
CA ASN A 63 -4.88 -26.10 2.35
C ASN A 63 -3.92 -25.87 3.53
N GLN A 64 -3.95 -24.67 4.14
CA GLN A 64 -3.13 -24.36 5.31
C GLN A 64 -3.46 -25.22 6.53
N THR A 65 -4.70 -25.70 6.67
CA THR A 65 -5.12 -26.59 7.77
C THR A 65 -4.67 -28.03 7.54
N ILE A 66 -4.55 -28.46 6.28
CA ILE A 66 -4.13 -29.83 5.91
C ILE A 66 -2.60 -29.99 5.95
N ALA A 67 -1.85 -28.92 5.69
CA ALA A 67 -0.40 -28.89 5.69
C ALA A 67 0.19 -28.97 7.10
#